data_AF-A0A9Q8V521-F1
#
_entry.id   AF-A0A9Q8V521-F1
#
_cell.length_a   1.000
_cell.length_b   1.000
_cell.length_c   1.000
_cell.angle_alpha   90.00
_cell.angle_beta   90.00
_cell.angle_gamma   90.00
#
_symmetry.space_group_name_H-M   'P 1'
#
loop_
_entity.id
_entity.type
_entity.pdbx_description
1 polymer ?
#
loop_
_entity_poly.entity_id
_entity_poly.type
_entity_poly.pdbx_seq_one_letter_code
_entity_poly.pdbx_strand_id
1 'polypeptide(L)'
;MSQIVTDELHLMFNDLGIKDNLRKILRAIDGIPSVQYLVKDGKVFVFEKLVSLMVSEKSTEPQKALELLAQAYITPMQAVTDWKIVPYPFEAIGNGNYWVLHHTKFDAVIPKKFDTIGQVQEAMTELLLGRSITPDASELMEPNLFYFERQIYKSIVSLADIPSDPLAEWDDMTTDSVEMLSVEQYIPGHPLLTEIVFTGIGEVSGKWQGKLDWMNCAAEHDDEAISSISFLPLERLNADYATTWVPEEDDKQVIAALQEYYPELSGISDAALYFLYDEFQMVCNQVSGEEPIRDTDFLFYATGTALGVDDDGPAVRDAGKIAVYLLSENTPAEALAKKIQDYVTRDKSIQQLMLWRWNVSKFLESFSVTEKGAGQPIAVFSDLMEASRKYGHTFVTVTQSQSDFA
;
A
#
# COMPACT_ATOMS: atom_id res chain seq x y z
N MET A 1 -3.01 38.99 -10.96
CA MET A 1 -2.60 39.48 -9.64
C MET A 1 -1.64 38.47 -9.06
N SER A 2 -0.38 38.86 -8.87
CA SER A 2 0.67 38.04 -8.28
C SER A 2 0.51 38.05 -6.76
N GLN A 3 -0.19 37.05 -6.22
CA GLN A 3 -0.22 36.78 -4.80
C GLN A 3 0.93 35.81 -4.48
N ILE A 4 2.04 36.36 -4.00
CA ILE A 4 3.04 35.58 -3.28
C ILE A 4 2.51 35.48 -1.86
N VAL A 5 1.96 34.31 -1.51
CA VAL A 5 1.69 33.97 -0.11
C VAL A 5 2.93 33.23 0.38
N THR A 6 3.81 33.97 1.06
CA THR A 6 4.95 33.45 1.79
C THR A 6 4.65 33.54 3.27
N ASP A 7 4.39 32.41 3.93
CA ASP A 7 4.72 32.27 5.35
C ASP A 7 4.84 30.79 5.76
N GLU A 8 5.77 30.54 6.68
CA GLU A 8 6.18 29.25 7.30
C GLU A 8 6.71 28.14 6.38
N LEU A 9 5.99 27.76 5.32
CA LEU A 9 6.46 26.75 4.37
C LEU A 9 7.71 27.22 3.63
N HIS A 10 7.83 28.50 3.28
CA HIS A 10 9.04 29.04 2.65
C HIS A 10 10.26 28.99 3.58
N LEU A 11 10.08 29.11 4.89
CA LEU A 11 11.14 28.97 5.89
C LEU A 11 11.51 27.49 6.08
N MET A 12 10.52 26.59 6.15
CA MET A 12 10.75 25.15 6.07
C MET A 12 11.49 24.78 4.77
N PHE A 13 11.06 25.25 3.61
CA PHE A 13 11.69 24.99 2.31
C PHE A 13 13.06 25.64 2.17
N ASN A 14 13.36 26.74 2.86
CA ASN A 14 14.70 27.33 2.86
C ASN A 14 15.65 26.57 3.78
N ASP A 15 15.24 26.22 5.00
CA ASP A 15 16.10 25.47 5.94
C ASP A 15 16.23 23.98 5.55
N LEU A 16 15.14 23.34 5.12
CA LEU A 16 15.19 22.02 4.47
C LEU A 16 15.88 22.11 3.13
N GLY A 17 15.71 23.18 2.34
CA GLY A 17 16.36 23.35 1.05
C GLY A 17 17.88 23.52 1.13
N ILE A 18 18.37 24.26 2.13
CA ILE A 18 19.83 24.40 2.38
C ILE A 18 20.41 23.05 2.83
N LYS A 19 19.75 22.36 3.77
CA LYS A 19 20.21 21.03 4.23
C LYS A 19 20.08 19.97 3.14
N ASP A 20 19.00 19.95 2.37
CA ASP A 20 18.80 19.01 1.26
C ASP A 20 19.78 19.25 0.13
N ASN A 21 20.09 20.51 -0.19
CA ASN A 21 21.13 20.81 -1.16
C ASN A 21 22.50 20.34 -0.67
N LEU A 22 22.82 20.56 0.61
CA LEU A 22 24.04 20.03 1.21
C LEU A 22 24.08 18.50 1.20
N ARG A 23 22.97 17.82 1.55
CA ARG A 23 22.86 16.35 1.45
C ARG A 23 23.09 15.86 0.02
N LYS A 24 22.53 16.55 -0.97
CA LYS A 24 22.67 16.24 -2.40
C LYS A 24 24.12 16.39 -2.86
N ILE A 25 24.82 17.44 -2.42
CA ILE A 25 26.24 17.65 -2.70
C ILE A 25 27.07 16.55 -2.02
N LEU A 26 26.87 16.34 -0.71
CA LEU A 26 27.71 15.43 0.08
C LEU A 26 27.61 13.98 -0.37
N ARG A 27 26.40 13.48 -0.68
CA ARG A 27 26.22 12.10 -1.14
C ARG A 27 26.79 11.84 -2.54
N ALA A 28 27.09 12.89 -3.31
CA ALA A 28 27.65 12.80 -4.65
C ALA A 28 29.20 12.83 -4.65
N ILE A 29 29.84 13.03 -3.49
CA ILE A 29 31.29 13.05 -3.36
C ILE A 29 31.80 11.61 -3.26
N ASP A 30 32.71 11.24 -4.16
CA ASP A 30 33.41 9.96 -4.10
C ASP A 30 34.11 9.75 -2.74
N GLY A 31 33.85 8.61 -2.11
CA GLY A 31 34.40 8.25 -0.80
C GLY A 31 33.51 8.60 0.41
N ILE A 32 32.41 9.34 0.20
CA ILE A 32 31.39 9.55 1.24
C ILE A 32 30.26 8.54 1.05
N PRO A 33 29.90 7.73 2.06
CA PRO A 33 28.77 6.82 1.95
C PRO A 33 27.46 7.58 1.70
N SER A 34 26.74 7.22 0.63
CA SER A 34 25.47 7.85 0.23
C SER A 34 24.25 7.28 0.96
N VAL A 35 24.43 6.88 2.23
CA VAL A 35 23.44 6.19 3.08
C VAL A 35 23.34 6.88 4.43
N GLN A 36 22.20 6.73 5.12
CA GLN A 36 21.92 7.32 6.44
C GLN A 36 23.03 7.02 7.46
N TYR A 37 23.47 5.76 7.47
CA TYR A 37 24.60 5.31 8.26
C TYR A 37 25.32 4.15 7.56
N LEU A 38 26.58 3.94 7.92
CA LEU A 38 27.36 2.77 7.48
C LEU A 38 28.19 2.24 8.64
N VAL A 39 28.05 0.95 8.95
CA VAL A 39 28.84 0.29 10.00
C VAL A 39 30.12 -0.27 9.40
N LYS A 40 31.27 0.18 9.92
CA LYS A 40 32.60 -0.24 9.48
C LYS A 40 33.56 -0.28 10.66
N ASP A 41 34.31 -1.38 10.79
CA ASP A 41 35.32 -1.59 11.83
C ASP A 41 34.81 -1.31 13.27
N GLY A 42 33.55 -1.70 13.55
CA GLY A 42 32.91 -1.50 14.85
C GLY A 42 32.49 -0.06 15.17
N LYS A 43 32.62 0.86 14.20
CA LYS A 43 32.12 2.24 14.27
C LYS A 43 30.99 2.45 13.29
N VAL A 44 30.22 3.51 13.51
CA VAL A 44 29.08 3.89 12.67
C VAL A 44 29.36 5.26 12.07
N PHE A 45 29.50 5.32 10.76
CA PHE A 45 29.37 6.58 10.02
C PHE A 45 27.92 7.04 10.10
N VAL A 46 27.70 8.32 10.41
CA VAL A 46 26.38 8.94 10.40
C VAL A 46 26.36 10.13 9.44
N PHE A 47 25.53 10.07 8.42
CA PHE A 47 25.50 11.09 7.37
C PHE A 47 25.08 12.46 7.91
N GLU A 48 24.03 12.51 8.74
CA GLU A 48 23.56 13.75 9.37
C GLU A 48 24.62 14.37 10.30
N LYS A 49 25.54 13.56 10.85
CA LYS A 49 26.68 14.09 11.60
C LYS A 49 27.63 14.83 10.70
N LEU A 50 27.93 14.29 9.52
CA LEU A 50 28.75 14.98 8.53
C LEU A 50 28.09 16.28 8.04
N VAL A 51 26.78 16.25 7.79
CA VAL A 51 25.99 17.45 7.46
C VAL A 51 26.15 18.51 8.55
N SER A 52 25.97 18.13 9.83
CA SER A 52 26.12 19.05 10.97
C SER A 52 27.53 19.65 11.08
N LEU A 53 28.58 18.85 10.85
CA LEU A 53 29.97 19.31 10.83
C LEU A 53 30.21 20.31 9.69
N MET A 54 29.70 20.04 8.48
CA MET A 54 29.82 20.94 7.33
C MET A 54 29.07 22.26 7.52
N VAL A 55 27.87 22.21 8.12
CA VAL A 55 27.12 23.41 8.51
C VAL A 55 27.90 24.26 9.52
N SER A 56 28.52 23.62 10.52
CA SER A 56 29.32 24.33 11.54
C SER A 56 30.55 25.03 10.93
N GLU A 57 31.18 24.41 9.94
CA GLU A 57 32.31 24.97 9.19
C GLU A 57 31.89 25.98 8.11
N LYS A 58 30.57 26.13 7.85
CA LYS A 58 29.99 26.97 6.79
C LYS A 58 30.63 26.69 5.42
N SER A 59 30.88 25.42 5.13
CA SER A 59 31.52 24.98 3.88
C SER A 59 30.64 23.98 3.13
N THR A 60 30.72 24.00 1.81
CA THR A 60 30.16 22.98 0.91
C THR A 60 31.26 22.30 0.08
N GLU A 61 32.53 22.56 0.39
CA GLU A 61 33.67 22.11 -0.40
C GLU A 61 33.91 20.60 -0.22
N PRO A 62 34.04 19.82 -1.32
CA PRO A 62 34.24 18.38 -1.22
C PRO A 62 35.46 17.97 -0.39
N GLN A 63 36.57 18.69 -0.53
CA GLN A 63 37.80 18.41 0.20
C GLN A 63 37.60 18.51 1.72
N LYS A 64 36.83 19.52 2.16
CA LYS A 64 36.53 19.73 3.56
C LYS A 64 35.63 18.61 4.11
N ALA A 65 34.65 18.15 3.32
CA ALA A 65 33.83 17.01 3.71
C ALA A 65 34.66 15.74 3.95
N LEU A 66 35.65 15.48 3.08
CA LEU A 66 36.57 14.35 3.23
C LEU A 66 37.47 14.48 4.46
N GLU A 67 37.93 15.69 4.81
CA GLU A 67 38.68 15.94 6.05
C GLU A 67 37.84 15.67 7.31
N LEU A 68 36.55 16.01 7.27
CA LEU A 68 35.61 15.83 8.39
C LEU A 68 35.03 14.42 8.47
N LEU A 69 35.17 13.61 7.41
CA LEU A 69 34.59 12.27 7.30
C LEU A 69 34.94 11.38 8.50
N ALA A 70 36.20 11.38 8.93
CA ALA A 70 36.65 10.58 10.08
C ALA A 70 35.94 10.97 11.39
N GLN A 71 35.55 12.23 11.55
CA GLN A 71 34.80 12.70 12.72
C GLN A 71 33.33 12.30 12.67
N ALA A 72 32.79 11.99 11.49
CA ALA A 72 31.44 11.48 11.31
C ALA A 72 31.29 10.00 11.72
N TYR A 73 32.40 9.28 11.94
CA TYR A 73 32.40 7.96 12.54
C TYR A 73 32.34 8.04 14.07
N ILE A 74 31.31 7.44 14.65
CA ILE A 74 31.05 7.43 16.09
C ILE A 74 30.84 6.01 16.61
N THR A 75 30.71 5.87 17.94
CA THR A 75 30.35 4.58 18.51
C THR A 75 28.90 4.23 18.16
N PRO A 76 28.56 2.93 18.07
CA PRO A 76 27.18 2.48 17.84
C PRO A 76 26.17 3.07 18.82
N MET A 77 26.52 3.10 20.12
CA MET A 77 25.66 3.68 21.15
C MET A 77 25.38 5.17 20.88
N GLN A 78 26.41 5.96 20.56
CA GLN A 78 26.23 7.38 20.21
C GLN A 78 25.36 7.57 18.96
N ALA A 79 25.48 6.68 17.96
CA ALA A 79 24.65 6.75 16.76
C ALA A 79 23.17 6.58 17.13
N VAL A 80 22.84 5.61 17.99
CA VAL A 80 21.47 5.36 18.43
C VAL A 80 20.96 6.45 19.38
N THR A 81 21.74 6.86 20.37
CA THR A 81 21.28 7.79 21.42
C THR A 81 21.26 9.24 20.96
N ASP A 82 22.34 9.70 20.34
CA ASP A 82 22.56 11.13 20.07
C ASP A 82 22.05 11.50 18.67
N TRP A 83 22.21 10.58 17.71
CA TRP A 83 21.84 10.78 16.32
C TRP A 83 20.57 10.03 15.91
N LYS A 84 19.92 9.33 16.85
CA LYS A 84 18.64 8.63 16.66
C LYS A 84 18.66 7.64 15.49
N ILE A 85 19.83 7.03 15.22
CA ILE A 85 19.93 5.98 14.22
C ILE A 85 19.15 4.77 14.68
N VAL A 86 18.23 4.33 13.81
CA VAL A 86 17.52 3.07 13.94
C VAL A 86 18.07 2.11 12.88
N PRO A 87 18.57 0.92 13.27
CA PRO A 87 19.04 -0.06 12.29
C PRO A 87 17.93 -0.45 11.32
N TYR A 88 18.12 -0.20 10.04
CA TYR A 88 17.22 -0.64 8.98
C TYR A 88 17.19 -2.18 8.89
N PRO A 89 16.02 -2.81 8.71
CA PRO A 89 14.68 -2.24 8.51
C PRO A 89 13.80 -2.25 9.77
N PHE A 90 14.37 -1.98 10.94
CA PHE A 90 13.63 -1.97 12.20
C PHE A 90 13.02 -0.60 12.52
N GLU A 91 12.01 -0.62 13.37
CA GLU A 91 11.47 0.52 14.10
C GLU A 91 11.18 0.10 15.55
N ALA A 92 11.12 1.07 16.47
CA ALA A 92 10.66 0.83 17.83
C ALA A 92 9.19 1.20 17.96
N ILE A 93 8.38 0.26 18.44
CA ILE A 93 6.96 0.47 18.72
C ILE A 93 6.76 0.41 20.23
N GLY A 94 6.10 1.41 20.79
CA GLY A 94 5.74 1.48 22.21
C GLY A 94 4.25 1.24 22.40
N ASN A 95 3.89 0.29 23.27
CA ASN A 95 2.50 -0.07 23.58
C ASN A 95 2.04 0.49 24.94
N GLY A 96 2.66 1.60 25.39
CA GLY A 96 2.38 2.27 26.67
C GLY A 96 3.06 1.63 27.91
N ASN A 97 3.21 0.31 27.94
CA ASN A 97 3.83 -0.42 29.06
C ASN A 97 5.21 -1.00 28.75
N TYR A 98 5.48 -1.28 27.48
CA TYR A 98 6.74 -1.84 27.00
C TYR A 98 6.94 -1.40 25.54
N TRP A 99 8.15 -1.63 25.07
CA TRP A 99 8.59 -1.41 23.70
C TRP A 99 8.96 -2.73 23.06
N VAL A 100 8.87 -2.77 21.74
CA VAL A 100 9.36 -3.87 20.91
C VAL A 100 10.10 -3.33 19.69
N LEU A 101 10.88 -4.19 19.05
CA LEU A 101 11.54 -3.89 17.78
C LEU A 101 10.82 -4.59 16.64
N HIS A 102 10.23 -3.80 15.76
CA HIS A 102 9.42 -4.24 14.62
C HIS A 102 10.22 -4.13 13.32
N HIS A 103 10.32 -5.22 12.58
CA HIS A 103 10.96 -5.32 11.27
C HIS A 103 9.94 -4.94 10.19
N THR A 104 9.95 -3.67 9.81
CA THR A 104 8.97 -3.04 8.91
C THR A 104 8.77 -3.74 7.56
N LYS A 105 9.78 -4.47 7.06
CA LYS A 105 9.73 -5.14 5.74
C LYS A 105 9.19 -6.55 5.79
N PHE A 106 9.24 -7.18 6.97
CA PHE A 106 8.68 -8.51 7.21
C PHE A 106 7.42 -8.41 8.07
N ASP A 107 7.05 -7.21 8.50
CA ASP A 107 6.03 -6.91 9.50
C ASP A 107 6.14 -7.73 10.80
N ALA A 108 7.38 -7.93 11.24
CA ALA A 108 7.73 -8.98 12.19
C ALA A 108 8.43 -8.41 13.42
N VAL A 109 8.07 -8.81 14.62
CA VAL A 109 8.63 -8.29 15.88
C VAL A 109 9.65 -9.25 16.47
N ILE A 110 10.75 -8.70 16.97
CA ILE A 110 11.71 -9.47 17.76
C ILE A 110 11.04 -9.94 19.06
N PRO A 111 11.03 -11.24 19.37
CA PRO A 111 10.38 -11.83 20.55
C PRO A 111 11.08 -11.46 21.87
N LYS A 112 11.03 -10.18 22.21
CA LYS A 112 11.60 -9.56 23.40
C LYS A 112 10.86 -8.27 23.71
N LYS A 113 10.46 -8.12 24.98
CA LYS A 113 9.91 -6.88 25.49
C LYS A 113 11.00 -6.04 26.15
N PHE A 114 10.94 -4.74 25.91
CA PHE A 114 11.84 -3.76 26.52
C PHE A 114 11.03 -2.80 27.38
N ASP A 115 11.29 -2.79 28.68
CA ASP A 115 10.56 -1.95 29.64
C ASP A 115 10.94 -0.46 29.51
N THR A 116 12.14 -0.18 29.00
CA THR A 116 12.66 1.17 28.90
C THR A 116 13.25 1.46 27.52
N ILE A 117 13.22 2.74 27.13
CA ILE A 117 13.85 3.19 25.90
C ILE A 117 15.37 2.91 25.88
N GLY A 118 16.04 2.94 27.05
CA GLY A 118 17.46 2.62 27.15
C GLY A 118 17.77 1.18 26.73
N GLN A 119 16.95 0.22 27.15
CA GLN A 119 17.09 -1.18 26.73
C GLN A 119 16.84 -1.36 25.22
N VAL A 120 15.89 -0.61 24.65
CA VAL A 120 15.66 -0.59 23.20
C VAL A 120 16.90 -0.06 22.48
N GLN A 121 17.53 1.01 23.00
CA GLN A 121 18.73 1.61 22.41
C GLN A 121 19.94 0.67 22.47
N GLU A 122 20.09 -0.08 23.57
CA GLU A 122 21.10 -1.16 23.68
C GLU A 122 20.85 -2.26 22.64
N ALA A 123 19.60 -2.68 22.47
CA ALA A 123 19.24 -3.69 21.49
C ALA A 123 19.47 -3.22 20.04
N MET A 124 19.12 -1.98 19.71
CA MET A 124 19.44 -1.35 18.42
C MET A 124 20.96 -1.28 18.18
N THR A 125 21.75 -1.03 19.22
CA THR A 125 23.21 -1.03 19.13
C THR A 125 23.75 -2.40 18.72
N GLU A 126 23.24 -3.48 19.32
CA GLU A 126 23.62 -4.85 18.95
C GLU A 126 23.20 -5.18 17.50
N LEU A 127 22.00 -4.76 17.09
CA LEU A 127 21.52 -4.95 15.72
C LEU A 127 22.37 -4.20 14.68
N LEU A 128 22.77 -2.96 14.96
CA LEU A 128 23.68 -2.20 14.07
C LEU A 128 25.00 -2.96 13.85
N LEU A 129 25.50 -3.65 14.89
CA LEU A 129 26.70 -4.46 14.82
C LEU A 129 26.47 -5.84 14.17
N GLY A 130 25.27 -6.13 13.67
CA GLY A 130 24.90 -7.40 13.05
C GLY A 130 24.77 -8.56 14.06
N ARG A 131 24.57 -8.25 15.33
CA ARG A 131 24.43 -9.26 16.41
C ARG A 131 22.96 -9.56 16.66
N SER A 132 22.69 -10.78 17.11
CA SER A 132 21.36 -11.25 17.46
C SER A 132 20.91 -10.75 18.83
N ILE A 133 19.63 -10.40 18.96
CA ILE A 133 19.00 -10.15 20.25
C ILE A 133 18.49 -11.47 20.82
N THR A 134 18.87 -11.79 22.06
CA THR A 134 18.37 -12.97 22.76
C THR A 134 16.88 -12.79 23.11
N PRO A 135 16.00 -13.73 22.72
CA PRO A 135 14.57 -13.66 23.02
C PRO A 135 14.26 -13.86 24.50
N ASP A 136 13.08 -13.42 24.94
CA ASP A 136 12.58 -13.71 26.28
C ASP A 136 12.05 -15.15 26.35
N ALA A 137 12.48 -15.91 27.35
CA ALA A 137 12.14 -17.34 27.47
C ALA A 137 10.63 -17.61 27.60
N SER A 138 9.86 -16.67 28.14
CA SER A 138 8.40 -16.73 28.24
C SER A 138 7.69 -16.47 26.91
N GLU A 139 8.40 -15.95 25.90
CA GLU A 139 7.91 -15.67 24.56
C GLU A 139 8.45 -16.67 23.53
N LEU A 140 8.85 -17.87 23.97
CA LEU A 140 9.30 -18.96 23.08
C LEU A 140 8.25 -20.07 22.92
N MET A 141 6.95 -19.73 23.00
CA MET A 141 5.87 -20.73 22.93
C MET A 141 5.58 -21.24 21.51
N GLU A 142 6.16 -20.69 20.45
CA GLU A 142 6.09 -21.26 19.09
C GLU A 142 7.41 -21.11 18.32
N PRO A 143 7.74 -22.01 17.37
CA PRO A 143 9.07 -22.09 16.76
C PRO A 143 9.43 -20.97 15.77
N ASN A 144 8.67 -19.87 15.72
CA ASN A 144 8.91 -18.79 14.76
C ASN A 144 9.53 -17.59 15.48
N LEU A 145 10.77 -17.27 15.11
CA LEU A 145 11.65 -16.19 15.64
C LEU A 145 11.11 -14.75 15.45
N PHE A 146 9.82 -14.59 15.15
CA PHE A 146 9.17 -13.34 14.82
C PHE A 146 7.70 -13.36 15.28
N TYR A 147 7.27 -12.39 16.09
CA TYR A 147 5.85 -12.15 16.39
C TYR A 147 5.32 -11.06 15.47
N PHE A 148 4.30 -11.31 14.66
CA PHE A 148 3.70 -10.24 13.85
C PHE A 148 2.77 -9.41 14.76
N GLU A 149 3.09 -8.13 15.01
CA GLU A 149 2.30 -7.26 15.91
C GLU A 149 1.06 -6.69 15.23
N ARG A 150 1.09 -6.43 13.92
CA ARG A 150 -0.12 -6.11 13.19
C ARG A 150 -0.87 -7.39 12.85
N GLN A 151 -2.17 -7.38 13.11
CA GLN A 151 -3.07 -8.50 12.81
C GLN A 151 -2.97 -8.97 11.34
N ILE A 152 -2.56 -8.08 10.43
CA ILE A 152 -2.44 -8.32 8.98
C ILE A 152 -1.52 -9.53 8.67
N TYR A 153 -0.47 -9.78 9.46
CA TYR A 153 0.48 -10.86 9.18
C TYR A 153 0.50 -12.00 10.21
N LYS A 154 -0.15 -11.84 11.37
CA LYS A 154 -0.62 -13.02 12.14
C LYS A 154 -1.59 -13.86 11.33
N SER A 155 -2.22 -13.25 10.33
CA SER A 155 -3.01 -13.89 9.28
C SER A 155 -2.28 -13.85 7.94
N ILE A 156 -0.96 -14.06 7.85
CA ILE A 156 -0.38 -14.51 6.57
C ILE A 156 -1.12 -15.81 6.27
N VAL A 157 -2.16 -15.69 5.45
CA VAL A 157 -2.98 -16.79 4.94
C VAL A 157 -1.97 -17.75 4.38
N SER A 158 -1.72 -18.88 5.05
CA SER A 158 -0.92 -19.92 4.42
C SER A 158 -1.57 -20.24 3.08
N LEU A 159 -0.83 -20.76 2.10
CA LEU A 159 -1.47 -21.29 0.90
C LEU A 159 -2.61 -22.27 1.24
N ALA A 160 -2.54 -22.92 2.41
CA ALA A 160 -3.56 -23.79 2.97
C ALA A 160 -4.82 -23.06 3.50
N ASP A 161 -4.71 -21.79 3.88
CA ASP A 161 -5.78 -21.00 4.48
C ASP A 161 -6.55 -20.17 3.44
N ILE A 162 -6.14 -20.20 2.16
CA ILE A 162 -6.86 -19.50 1.10
C ILE A 162 -8.28 -20.09 1.03
N PRO A 163 -9.34 -19.26 1.10
CA PRO A 163 -10.70 -19.73 0.98
C PRO A 163 -10.89 -20.59 -0.28
N SER A 164 -11.68 -21.65 -0.19
CA SER A 164 -11.96 -22.52 -1.34
C SER A 164 -12.43 -21.71 -2.55
N ASP A 165 -12.04 -22.11 -3.75
CA ASP A 165 -12.50 -21.47 -4.99
C ASP A 165 -14.04 -21.57 -5.10
N PRO A 166 -14.80 -20.46 -4.96
CA PRO A 166 -16.26 -20.48 -5.05
C PRO A 166 -16.76 -20.72 -6.49
N LEU A 167 -15.83 -20.76 -7.43
CA LEU A 167 -16.02 -20.90 -8.87
C LEU A 167 -15.36 -22.20 -9.39
N ALA A 168 -15.02 -23.16 -8.52
CA ALA A 168 -14.21 -24.36 -8.80
C ALA A 168 -14.72 -25.26 -9.95
N GLU A 169 -15.94 -25.08 -10.43
CA GLU A 169 -16.49 -25.80 -11.59
C GLU A 169 -15.76 -25.46 -12.91
N TRP A 170 -14.89 -24.44 -12.89
CA TRP A 170 -14.16 -23.93 -14.04
C TRP A 170 -12.66 -24.21 -13.92
N ASP A 171 -12.20 -25.33 -14.49
CA ASP A 171 -10.81 -25.81 -14.41
C ASP A 171 -10.04 -25.66 -15.74
N ASP A 172 -10.70 -25.33 -16.85
CA ASP A 172 -10.18 -25.65 -18.20
C ASP A 172 -9.61 -24.45 -19.01
N MET A 173 -9.61 -23.23 -18.45
CA MET A 173 -9.13 -22.02 -19.17
C MET A 173 -8.14 -21.16 -18.38
N THR A 174 -7.23 -21.80 -17.62
CA THR A 174 -6.09 -21.08 -17.04
C THR A 174 -5.08 -20.76 -18.14
N THR A 175 -5.30 -19.70 -18.90
CA THR A 175 -4.21 -19.11 -19.69
C THR A 175 -3.13 -18.62 -18.74
N ASP A 176 -1.86 -18.75 -19.13
CA ASP A 176 -0.74 -18.09 -18.44
C ASP A 176 -0.96 -16.56 -18.50
N SER A 177 -1.67 -16.01 -17.52
CA SER A 177 -1.84 -14.57 -17.37
C SER A 177 -0.62 -13.99 -16.65
N VAL A 178 -0.40 -12.68 -16.87
CA VAL A 178 0.67 -11.97 -16.16
C VAL A 178 0.24 -11.79 -14.72
N GLU A 179 1.00 -12.38 -13.81
CA GLU A 179 0.77 -12.23 -12.38
C GLU A 179 0.78 -10.73 -11.99
N MET A 180 -0.25 -10.29 -11.28
CA MET A 180 -0.25 -8.99 -10.62
C MET A 180 0.92 -8.92 -9.62
N LEU A 181 1.63 -7.79 -9.54
CA LEU A 181 2.84 -7.68 -8.69
C LEU A 181 3.88 -8.79 -8.94
N SER A 182 4.10 -9.17 -10.20
CA SER A 182 5.04 -10.23 -10.56
C SER A 182 6.45 -10.01 -9.99
N VAL A 183 7.02 -11.10 -9.48
CA VAL A 183 8.41 -11.20 -9.04
C VAL A 183 9.05 -12.35 -9.81
N GLU A 184 10.11 -12.05 -10.57
CA GLU A 184 10.72 -13.01 -11.50
C GLU A 184 11.48 -14.14 -10.81
N GLN A 185 12.09 -13.88 -9.65
CA GLN A 185 13.02 -14.81 -9.02
C GLN A 185 12.82 -14.93 -7.51
N TYR A 186 12.91 -16.16 -7.03
CA TYR A 186 12.97 -16.45 -5.61
C TYR A 186 14.35 -16.05 -5.05
N ILE A 187 14.34 -15.33 -3.91
CA ILE A 187 15.56 -14.99 -3.17
C ILE A 187 15.45 -15.59 -1.76
N PRO A 188 16.40 -16.42 -1.31
CA PRO A 188 16.38 -16.97 0.03
C PRO A 188 16.67 -15.88 1.07
N GLY A 189 15.93 -15.88 2.18
CA GLY A 189 16.17 -14.92 3.27
C GLY A 189 15.02 -14.74 4.27
N HIS A 190 13.80 -15.16 3.92
CA HIS A 190 12.66 -15.15 4.82
C HIS A 190 12.26 -16.58 5.22
N PRO A 191 12.08 -16.90 6.52
CA PRO A 191 11.86 -18.28 6.97
C PRO A 191 10.54 -18.90 6.48
N LEU A 192 9.50 -18.07 6.29
CA LEU A 192 8.18 -18.55 5.84
C LEU A 192 8.00 -18.50 4.32
N LEU A 193 8.82 -17.72 3.60
CA LEU A 193 8.76 -17.65 2.14
C LEU A 193 9.82 -18.60 1.59
N THR A 194 9.50 -19.89 1.59
CA THR A 194 10.32 -20.90 0.91
C THR A 194 10.10 -20.82 -0.59
N GLU A 195 11.00 -21.41 -1.39
CA GLU A 195 10.84 -21.47 -2.85
C GLU A 195 9.51 -22.11 -3.26
N ILE A 196 9.06 -23.13 -2.51
CA ILE A 196 7.78 -23.82 -2.72
C ILE A 196 6.61 -22.86 -2.46
N VAL A 197 6.65 -22.10 -1.35
CA VAL A 197 5.60 -21.13 -1.04
C VAL A 197 5.60 -19.98 -2.05
N PHE A 198 6.78 -19.48 -2.43
CA PHE A 198 6.93 -18.42 -3.43
C PHE A 198 6.32 -18.82 -4.78
N THR A 199 6.64 -20.03 -5.26
CA THR A 199 6.12 -20.57 -6.52
C THR A 199 4.63 -20.85 -6.41
N GLY A 200 4.18 -21.47 -5.32
CA GLY A 200 2.78 -21.77 -5.09
C GLY A 200 1.88 -20.53 -5.03
N ILE A 201 2.35 -19.42 -4.45
CA ILE A 201 1.62 -18.13 -4.51
C ILE A 201 1.48 -17.69 -5.95
N GLY A 202 2.56 -17.68 -6.73
CA GLY A 202 2.54 -17.29 -8.15
C GLY A 202 1.63 -18.16 -9.02
N GLU A 203 1.59 -19.47 -8.78
CA GLU A 203 0.69 -20.39 -9.49
C GLU A 203 -0.78 -20.13 -9.14
N VAL A 204 -1.11 -19.98 -7.85
CA VAL A 204 -2.49 -19.74 -7.42
C VAL A 204 -2.98 -18.37 -7.87
N SER A 205 -2.16 -17.33 -7.76
CA SER A 205 -2.49 -15.98 -8.21
C SER A 205 -2.63 -15.88 -9.72
N GLY A 206 -1.70 -16.47 -10.49
CA GLY A 206 -1.78 -16.49 -11.95
C GLY A 206 -3.04 -17.19 -12.44
N LYS A 207 -3.36 -18.37 -11.90
CA LYS A 207 -4.61 -19.10 -12.25
C LYS A 207 -5.85 -18.31 -11.89
N TRP A 208 -5.86 -17.68 -10.71
CA TRP A 208 -6.97 -16.85 -10.27
C TRP A 208 -7.15 -15.64 -11.19
N GLN A 209 -6.09 -14.89 -11.48
CA GLN A 209 -6.14 -13.74 -12.37
C GLN A 209 -6.60 -14.12 -13.77
N GLY A 210 -6.05 -15.19 -14.35
CA GLY A 210 -6.45 -15.63 -15.69
C GLY A 210 -7.94 -16.01 -15.75
N LYS A 211 -8.48 -16.57 -14.67
CA LYS A 211 -9.91 -16.85 -14.52
C LYS A 211 -10.74 -15.57 -14.46
N LEU A 212 -10.33 -14.59 -13.66
CA LEU A 212 -11.03 -13.30 -13.54
C LEU A 212 -11.01 -12.52 -14.85
N ASP A 213 -9.86 -12.44 -15.53
CA ASP A 213 -9.73 -11.75 -16.81
C ASP A 213 -10.70 -12.30 -17.85
N TRP A 214 -10.82 -13.64 -17.90
CA TRP A 214 -11.75 -14.30 -18.80
C TRP A 214 -13.22 -14.04 -18.43
N MET A 215 -13.58 -14.16 -17.14
CA MET A 215 -14.95 -13.91 -16.66
C MET A 215 -15.38 -12.47 -16.90
N ASN A 216 -14.49 -11.51 -16.65
CA ASN A 216 -14.73 -10.09 -16.91
C ASN A 216 -14.99 -9.84 -18.40
N CYS A 217 -14.15 -10.42 -19.27
CA CYS A 217 -14.35 -10.34 -20.71
C CYS A 217 -15.69 -10.95 -21.16
N ALA A 218 -16.08 -12.10 -20.58
CA ALA A 218 -17.36 -12.73 -20.88
C ALA A 218 -18.56 -11.89 -20.43
N ALA A 219 -18.51 -11.34 -19.21
CA ALA A 219 -19.58 -10.48 -18.67
C ALA A 219 -19.82 -9.22 -19.52
N GLU A 220 -18.76 -8.61 -20.04
CA GLU A 220 -18.83 -7.39 -20.88
C GLU A 220 -19.50 -7.61 -22.24
N HIS A 221 -19.62 -8.88 -22.69
CA HIS A 221 -20.18 -9.23 -24.00
C HIS A 221 -21.53 -9.97 -23.92
N ASP A 222 -22.12 -10.07 -22.72
CA ASP A 222 -23.39 -10.77 -22.51
C ASP A 222 -24.54 -9.79 -22.21
N ASP A 223 -25.13 -9.26 -23.27
CA ASP A 223 -26.27 -8.32 -23.19
C ASP A 223 -27.48 -8.92 -22.45
N GLU A 224 -27.68 -10.24 -22.51
CA GLU A 224 -28.80 -10.93 -21.84
C GLU A 224 -28.59 -11.00 -20.34
N ALA A 225 -27.36 -11.31 -19.91
CA ALA A 225 -26.97 -11.29 -18.50
C ALA A 225 -26.99 -9.87 -17.92
N ILE A 226 -26.54 -8.87 -18.68
CA ILE A 226 -26.62 -7.44 -18.29
C ILE A 226 -28.09 -7.04 -18.11
N SER A 227 -28.97 -7.39 -19.05
CA SER A 227 -30.41 -7.11 -18.94
C SER A 227 -31.05 -7.78 -17.71
N SER A 228 -30.50 -8.94 -17.30
CA SER A 228 -30.98 -9.72 -16.16
C SER A 228 -30.63 -9.11 -14.79
N ILE A 229 -29.82 -8.04 -14.75
CA ILE A 229 -29.57 -7.25 -13.52
C ILE A 229 -30.90 -6.76 -12.91
N SER A 230 -31.90 -6.49 -13.75
CA SER A 230 -33.24 -6.06 -13.32
C SER A 230 -33.96 -7.07 -12.41
N PHE A 231 -33.51 -8.34 -12.36
CA PHE A 231 -34.07 -9.38 -11.49
C PHE A 231 -33.33 -9.54 -10.16
N LEU A 232 -32.27 -8.76 -9.93
CA LEU A 232 -31.55 -8.76 -8.66
C LEU A 232 -32.34 -8.00 -7.57
N PRO A 233 -32.04 -8.24 -6.28
CA PRO A 233 -32.68 -7.54 -5.17
C PRO A 233 -32.20 -6.08 -5.05
N LEU A 234 -32.50 -5.26 -6.06
CA LEU A 234 -32.09 -3.87 -6.18
C LEU A 234 -32.73 -2.97 -5.11
N GLU A 235 -33.79 -3.42 -4.44
CA GLU A 235 -34.50 -2.65 -3.41
C GLU A 235 -33.60 -2.30 -2.22
N ARG A 236 -32.52 -3.06 -2.00
CA ARG A 236 -31.52 -2.74 -0.97
C ARG A 236 -30.90 -1.36 -1.22
N LEU A 237 -30.62 -1.00 -2.47
CA LEU A 237 -30.04 0.30 -2.83
C LEU A 237 -30.96 1.45 -2.41
N ASN A 238 -32.28 1.25 -2.47
CA ASN A 238 -33.24 2.26 -2.01
C ASN A 238 -33.18 2.50 -0.51
N ALA A 239 -32.84 1.48 0.27
CA ALA A 239 -32.65 1.62 1.71
C ALA A 239 -31.31 2.28 2.04
N ASP A 240 -30.24 1.90 1.34
CA ASP A 240 -28.88 2.39 1.60
C ASP A 240 -28.75 3.89 1.24
N TYR A 241 -29.43 4.34 0.17
CA TYR A 241 -29.49 5.75 -0.24
C TYR A 241 -30.79 6.45 0.18
N ALA A 242 -31.51 5.92 1.17
CA ALA A 242 -32.74 6.55 1.65
C ALA A 242 -32.45 7.96 2.19
N THR A 243 -33.06 8.97 1.57
CA THR A 243 -32.77 10.38 1.85
C THR A 243 -34.03 11.23 1.81
N THR A 244 -34.00 12.36 2.53
CA THR A 244 -35.02 13.41 2.43
C THR A 244 -34.65 14.47 1.38
N TRP A 245 -33.57 14.25 0.63
CA TRP A 245 -33.14 15.13 -0.44
C TRP A 245 -34.22 15.21 -1.53
N VAL A 246 -34.39 16.42 -2.07
CA VAL A 246 -35.35 16.71 -3.14
C VAL A 246 -34.56 17.28 -4.32
N PRO A 247 -34.62 16.67 -5.51
CA PRO A 247 -33.84 17.10 -6.66
C PRO A 247 -34.25 18.50 -7.14
N GLU A 248 -33.26 19.32 -7.43
CA GLU A 248 -33.42 20.60 -8.13
C GLU A 248 -33.70 20.38 -9.63
N GLU A 249 -33.98 21.45 -10.38
CA GLU A 249 -34.34 21.33 -11.81
C GLU A 249 -33.20 20.77 -12.68
N ASP A 250 -31.95 21.06 -12.32
CA ASP A 250 -30.78 20.53 -13.03
C ASP A 250 -30.58 19.04 -12.69
N ASP A 251 -30.78 18.64 -11.41
CA ASP A 251 -30.72 17.25 -10.96
C ASP A 251 -31.78 16.38 -11.65
N LYS A 252 -32.99 16.93 -11.88
CA LYS A 252 -34.07 16.21 -12.59
C LYS A 252 -33.69 15.85 -14.02
N GLN A 253 -32.90 16.70 -14.70
CA GLN A 253 -32.42 16.41 -16.05
C GLN A 253 -31.40 15.28 -16.03
N VAL A 254 -30.49 15.30 -15.04
CA VAL A 254 -29.51 14.24 -14.81
C VAL A 254 -30.21 12.91 -14.50
N ILE A 255 -31.19 12.91 -13.59
CA ILE A 255 -31.98 11.72 -13.24
C ILE A 255 -32.72 11.16 -14.45
N ALA A 256 -33.37 12.01 -15.25
CA ALA A 256 -34.07 11.57 -16.45
C ALA A 256 -33.12 10.93 -17.47
N ALA A 257 -31.92 11.50 -17.65
CA ALA A 257 -30.88 10.90 -18.49
C ALA A 257 -30.40 9.56 -17.95
N LEU A 258 -30.16 9.44 -16.64
CA LEU A 258 -29.76 8.18 -16.00
C LEU A 258 -30.84 7.09 -16.17
N GLN A 259 -32.12 7.43 -16.01
CA GLN A 259 -33.23 6.49 -16.24
C GLN A 259 -33.30 6.01 -17.70
N GLU A 260 -33.00 6.89 -18.66
CA GLU A 260 -32.94 6.53 -20.08
C GLU A 260 -31.75 5.62 -20.38
N TYR A 261 -30.58 5.92 -19.82
CA TYR A 261 -29.36 5.14 -20.04
C TYR A 261 -29.37 3.80 -19.30
N TYR A 262 -30.05 3.67 -18.16
CA TYR A 262 -29.97 2.49 -17.29
C TYR A 262 -31.35 1.86 -17.00
N PRO A 263 -32.07 1.36 -18.03
CA PRO A 263 -33.38 0.74 -17.84
C PRO A 263 -33.33 -0.50 -16.92
N GLU A 264 -32.17 -1.16 -16.81
CA GLU A 264 -31.94 -2.32 -15.93
C GLU A 264 -32.11 -1.98 -14.46
N LEU A 265 -31.95 -0.70 -14.08
CA LEU A 265 -32.07 -0.20 -12.72
C LEU A 265 -33.46 0.39 -12.42
N SER A 266 -34.47 0.14 -13.25
CA SER A 266 -35.83 0.72 -13.09
C SER A 266 -36.53 0.44 -11.75
N GLY A 267 -36.05 -0.54 -10.97
CA GLY A 267 -36.53 -0.84 -9.61
C GLY A 267 -35.98 0.08 -8.51
N ILE A 268 -35.01 0.95 -8.82
CA ILE A 268 -34.42 1.88 -7.85
C ILE A 268 -35.05 3.27 -7.92
N SER A 269 -35.07 3.97 -6.79
CA SER A 269 -35.57 5.33 -6.66
C SER A 269 -34.61 6.33 -7.30
N ASP A 270 -35.17 7.43 -7.80
CA ASP A 270 -34.42 8.51 -8.45
C ASP A 270 -33.25 9.03 -7.60
N ALA A 271 -33.49 9.20 -6.29
CA ALA A 271 -32.45 9.63 -5.36
C ALA A 271 -31.32 8.58 -5.25
N ALA A 272 -31.67 7.30 -5.13
CA ALA A 272 -30.68 6.23 -5.06
C ALA A 272 -29.87 6.13 -6.37
N LEU A 273 -30.52 6.22 -7.54
CA LEU A 273 -29.84 6.21 -8.83
C LEU A 273 -28.85 7.37 -8.96
N TYR A 274 -29.25 8.58 -8.57
CA TYR A 274 -28.42 9.78 -8.63
C TYR A 274 -27.18 9.67 -7.73
N PHE A 275 -27.38 9.34 -6.43
CA PHE A 275 -26.26 9.27 -5.48
C PHE A 275 -25.33 8.09 -5.75
N LEU A 276 -25.86 6.95 -6.19
CA LEU A 276 -25.04 5.80 -6.58
C LEU A 276 -24.15 6.13 -7.79
N TYR A 277 -24.67 6.88 -8.76
CA TYR A 277 -23.90 7.32 -9.92
C TYR A 277 -22.81 8.34 -9.56
N ASP A 278 -23.13 9.34 -8.72
CA ASP A 278 -22.14 10.31 -8.23
C ASP A 278 -21.03 9.62 -7.42
N GLU A 279 -21.41 8.67 -6.55
CA GLU A 279 -20.44 7.87 -5.80
C GLU A 279 -19.53 7.09 -6.74
N PHE A 280 -20.09 6.35 -7.71
CA PHE A 280 -19.31 5.64 -8.74
C PHE A 280 -18.31 6.56 -9.45
N GLN A 281 -18.73 7.74 -9.89
CA GLN A 281 -17.83 8.68 -10.57
C GLN A 281 -16.68 9.12 -9.64
N MET A 282 -16.97 9.37 -8.37
CA MET A 282 -15.97 9.76 -7.39
C MET A 282 -14.99 8.61 -7.06
N VAL A 283 -15.50 7.40 -6.80
CA VAL A 283 -14.69 6.29 -6.28
C VAL A 283 -14.00 5.47 -7.37
N CYS A 284 -14.57 5.36 -8.57
CA CYS A 284 -14.01 4.60 -9.68
C CYS A 284 -13.28 5.49 -10.69
N ASN A 285 -13.84 6.66 -11.02
CA ASN A 285 -13.32 7.52 -12.10
C ASN A 285 -12.54 8.74 -11.59
N GLN A 286 -12.62 9.06 -10.29
CA GLN A 286 -12.01 10.24 -9.69
C GLN A 286 -12.48 11.56 -10.31
N VAL A 287 -13.71 11.59 -10.82
CA VAL A 287 -14.37 12.77 -11.41
C VAL A 287 -15.64 13.08 -10.63
N SER A 288 -16.04 14.34 -10.58
CA SER A 288 -17.31 14.78 -9.98
C SER A 288 -18.03 15.71 -10.95
N GLY A 289 -19.35 15.51 -11.10
CA GLY A 289 -20.21 16.39 -11.91
C GLY A 289 -20.07 16.25 -13.43
N GLU A 290 -19.61 15.10 -13.93
CA GLU A 290 -19.67 14.80 -15.38
C GLU A 290 -21.11 14.51 -15.84
N GLU A 291 -21.43 14.88 -17.08
CA GLU A 291 -22.73 14.57 -17.69
C GLU A 291 -22.93 13.04 -17.79
N PRO A 292 -24.14 12.52 -17.49
CA PRO A 292 -24.40 11.09 -17.61
C PRO A 292 -24.16 10.55 -19.01
N ILE A 293 -23.47 9.43 -19.10
CA ILE A 293 -23.33 8.63 -20.33
C ILE A 293 -23.60 7.16 -20.00
N ARG A 294 -24.00 6.36 -21.00
CA ARG A 294 -24.09 4.90 -20.82
C ARG A 294 -22.69 4.33 -20.62
N ASP A 295 -22.43 3.90 -19.40
CA ASP A 295 -21.24 3.16 -19.00
C ASP A 295 -21.65 1.83 -18.35
N THR A 296 -21.21 0.70 -18.93
CA THR A 296 -21.49 -0.64 -18.39
C THR A 296 -20.78 -0.86 -17.04
N ASP A 297 -19.65 -0.19 -16.79
CA ASP A 297 -18.97 -0.26 -15.49
C ASP A 297 -19.83 0.26 -14.35
N PHE A 298 -20.72 1.24 -14.61
CA PHE A 298 -21.69 1.68 -13.62
C PHE A 298 -22.70 0.59 -13.26
N LEU A 299 -23.17 -0.20 -14.24
CA LEU A 299 -24.09 -1.32 -13.98
C LEU A 299 -23.43 -2.42 -13.15
N PHE A 300 -22.16 -2.70 -13.42
CA PHE A 300 -21.40 -3.64 -12.60
C PHE A 300 -21.23 -3.12 -11.18
N TYR A 301 -20.86 -1.85 -11.02
CA TYR A 301 -20.79 -1.22 -9.70
C TYR A 301 -22.12 -1.30 -8.93
N ALA A 302 -23.23 -0.90 -9.56
CA ALA A 302 -24.56 -0.99 -8.96
C ALA A 302 -24.93 -2.43 -8.56
N THR A 303 -24.55 -3.42 -9.37
CA THR A 303 -24.74 -4.85 -9.08
C THR A 303 -23.94 -5.29 -7.85
N GLY A 304 -22.65 -4.92 -7.76
CA GLY A 304 -21.81 -5.21 -6.61
C GLY A 304 -22.37 -4.61 -5.31
N THR A 305 -22.80 -3.34 -5.37
CA THR A 305 -23.42 -2.65 -4.23
C THR A 305 -24.73 -3.30 -3.81
N ALA A 306 -25.60 -3.67 -4.76
CA ALA A 306 -26.87 -4.36 -4.47
C ALA A 306 -26.67 -5.71 -3.78
N LEU A 307 -25.59 -6.42 -4.11
CA LEU A 307 -25.19 -7.67 -3.46
C LEU A 307 -24.48 -7.46 -2.11
N GLY A 308 -24.26 -6.21 -1.71
CA GLY A 308 -23.70 -5.83 -0.42
C GLY A 308 -22.20 -6.03 -0.31
N VAL A 309 -21.47 -5.89 -1.41
CA VAL A 309 -20.01 -5.85 -1.37
C VAL A 309 -19.59 -4.56 -0.67
N ASP A 310 -18.86 -4.70 0.43
CA ASP A 310 -18.33 -3.59 1.24
C ASP A 310 -16.81 -3.54 1.02
N ASP A 311 -16.39 -2.73 0.03
CA ASP A 311 -15.00 -2.61 -0.41
C ASP A 311 -14.72 -1.28 -1.12
N ASP A 312 -13.50 -1.11 -1.65
CA ASP A 312 -13.21 0.03 -2.53
C ASP A 312 -14.02 -0.02 -3.84
N GLY A 313 -14.20 1.16 -4.45
CA GLY A 313 -15.04 1.33 -5.64
C GLY A 313 -14.73 0.34 -6.78
N PRO A 314 -13.47 0.27 -7.24
CA PRO A 314 -13.05 -0.71 -8.25
C PRO A 314 -13.35 -2.16 -7.86
N ALA A 315 -13.10 -2.56 -6.61
CA ALA A 315 -13.39 -3.93 -6.15
C ALA A 315 -14.90 -4.24 -6.11
N VAL A 316 -15.74 -3.27 -5.71
CA VAL A 316 -17.21 -3.41 -5.78
C VAL A 316 -17.66 -3.61 -7.22
N ARG A 317 -17.14 -2.80 -8.16
CA ARG A 317 -17.41 -2.94 -9.59
C ARG A 317 -17.00 -4.30 -10.12
N ASP A 318 -15.78 -4.74 -9.84
CA ASP A 318 -15.25 -6.00 -10.37
C ASP A 318 -16.02 -7.20 -9.79
N ALA A 319 -16.43 -7.15 -8.52
CA ALA A 319 -17.35 -8.14 -7.94
C ALA A 319 -18.70 -8.18 -8.66
N GLY A 320 -19.21 -7.02 -9.09
CA GLY A 320 -20.40 -6.92 -9.92
C GLY A 320 -20.22 -7.53 -11.32
N LYS A 321 -19.06 -7.36 -11.96
CA LYS A 321 -18.73 -8.04 -13.24
C LYS A 321 -18.82 -9.55 -13.09
N ILE A 322 -18.21 -10.09 -12.03
CA ILE A 322 -18.28 -11.51 -11.70
C ILE A 322 -19.72 -11.95 -11.43
N ALA A 323 -20.54 -11.11 -10.79
CA ALA A 323 -21.94 -11.42 -10.55
C ALA A 323 -22.76 -11.52 -11.85
N VAL A 324 -22.55 -10.61 -12.79
CA VAL A 324 -23.21 -10.63 -14.11
C VAL A 324 -22.78 -11.87 -14.89
N TYR A 325 -21.50 -12.23 -14.87
CA TYR A 325 -21.06 -13.51 -15.43
C TYR A 325 -21.78 -14.71 -14.79
N LEU A 326 -21.92 -14.74 -13.46
CA LEU A 326 -22.62 -15.85 -12.81
C LEU A 326 -24.10 -15.92 -13.20
N LEU A 327 -24.72 -14.77 -13.51
CA LEU A 327 -26.08 -14.72 -14.06
C LEU A 327 -26.14 -15.35 -15.46
N SER A 328 -25.16 -15.11 -16.34
CA SER A 328 -25.12 -15.76 -17.67
C SER A 328 -25.04 -17.29 -17.56
N GLU A 329 -24.36 -17.78 -16.53
CA GLU A 329 -24.28 -19.20 -16.17
C GLU A 329 -25.52 -19.71 -15.41
N ASN A 330 -26.62 -18.95 -15.39
CA ASN A 330 -27.89 -19.29 -14.75
C ASN A 330 -27.80 -19.50 -13.22
N THR A 331 -26.86 -18.83 -12.55
CA THR A 331 -26.80 -18.85 -11.08
C THR A 331 -28.03 -18.16 -10.48
N PRO A 332 -28.80 -18.81 -9.58
CA PRO A 332 -29.96 -18.17 -8.96
C PRO A 332 -29.57 -16.95 -8.13
N ALA A 333 -30.39 -15.89 -8.18
CA ALA A 333 -30.17 -14.64 -7.44
C ALA A 333 -29.97 -14.86 -5.92
N GLU A 334 -30.68 -15.84 -5.33
CA GLU A 334 -30.57 -16.20 -3.91
C GLU A 334 -29.19 -16.76 -3.53
N ALA A 335 -28.49 -17.42 -4.47
CA ALA A 335 -27.16 -17.97 -4.28
C ALA A 335 -26.05 -16.98 -4.64
N LEU A 336 -26.38 -15.96 -5.45
CA LEU A 336 -25.41 -15.02 -6.02
C LEU A 336 -24.71 -14.19 -4.94
N ALA A 337 -25.46 -13.61 -4.00
CA ALA A 337 -24.89 -12.79 -2.93
C ALA A 337 -23.83 -13.55 -2.13
N LYS A 338 -24.10 -14.81 -1.77
CA LYS A 338 -23.12 -15.65 -1.05
C LYS A 338 -21.89 -15.95 -1.90
N LYS A 339 -22.07 -16.37 -3.17
CA LYS A 339 -20.95 -16.65 -4.08
C LYS A 339 -20.05 -15.44 -4.28
N ILE A 340 -20.63 -14.24 -4.37
CA ILE A 340 -19.88 -13.00 -4.50
C ILE A 340 -19.12 -12.65 -3.22
N GLN A 341 -19.71 -12.85 -2.04
CA GLN A 341 -18.98 -12.68 -0.78
C GLN A 341 -17.81 -13.66 -0.64
N ASP A 342 -18.01 -14.92 -1.03
CA ASP A 342 -16.95 -15.93 -1.06
C ASP A 342 -15.85 -15.55 -2.07
N TYR A 343 -16.22 -14.99 -3.25
CA TYR A 343 -15.29 -14.45 -4.25
C TYR A 343 -14.45 -13.31 -3.67
N VAL A 344 -15.08 -12.28 -3.11
CA VAL A 344 -14.39 -11.10 -2.54
C VAL A 344 -13.43 -11.53 -1.43
N THR A 345 -13.85 -12.46 -0.57
CA THR A 345 -13.01 -12.98 0.51
C THR A 345 -11.78 -13.71 -0.03
N ARG A 346 -11.96 -14.54 -1.06
CA ARG A 346 -10.85 -15.25 -1.71
C ARG A 346 -9.91 -14.29 -2.43
N ASP A 347 -10.45 -13.35 -3.19
CA ASP A 347 -9.67 -12.38 -3.96
C ASP A 347 -8.79 -11.53 -3.04
N LYS A 348 -9.36 -10.96 -1.97
CA LYS A 348 -8.60 -10.24 -0.92
C LYS A 348 -7.49 -11.09 -0.32
N SER A 349 -7.75 -12.36 -0.03
CA SER A 349 -6.75 -13.27 0.56
C SER A 349 -5.58 -13.52 -0.40
N ILE A 350 -5.86 -13.69 -1.70
CA ILE A 350 -4.84 -13.86 -2.73
C ILE A 350 -4.05 -12.56 -2.92
N GLN A 351 -4.71 -11.42 -3.03
CA GLN A 351 -4.05 -10.11 -3.15
C GLN A 351 -3.11 -9.82 -1.96
N GLN A 352 -3.54 -10.12 -0.73
CA GLN A 352 -2.70 -9.98 0.46
C GLN A 352 -1.45 -10.87 0.40
N LEU A 353 -1.59 -12.12 -0.07
CA LEU A 353 -0.47 -13.03 -0.25
C LEU A 353 0.52 -12.55 -1.30
N MET A 354 0.01 -12.03 -2.43
CA MET A 354 0.82 -11.47 -3.50
C MET A 354 1.57 -10.22 -3.03
N LEU A 355 0.89 -9.31 -2.32
CA LEU A 355 1.51 -8.13 -1.75
C LEU A 355 2.60 -8.49 -0.74
N TRP A 356 2.36 -9.49 0.12
CA TRP A 356 3.38 -10.00 1.04
C TRP A 356 4.58 -10.59 0.29
N ARG A 357 4.35 -11.49 -0.67
CA ARG A 357 5.41 -12.06 -1.53
C ARG A 357 6.22 -10.97 -2.21
N TRP A 358 5.56 -9.97 -2.79
CA TRP A 358 6.20 -8.85 -3.47
C TRP A 358 7.04 -8.02 -2.52
N ASN A 359 6.48 -7.62 -1.36
CA ASN A 359 7.18 -6.81 -0.36
C ASN A 359 8.45 -7.51 0.17
N VAL A 360 8.33 -8.79 0.55
CA VAL A 360 9.46 -9.60 1.03
C VAL A 360 10.51 -9.73 -0.06
N SER A 361 10.11 -10.07 -1.28
CA SER A 361 11.05 -10.30 -2.39
C SER A 361 11.76 -9.02 -2.81
N LYS A 362 11.06 -7.89 -2.92
CA LYS A 362 11.65 -6.59 -3.25
C LYS A 362 12.61 -6.11 -2.17
N PHE A 363 12.27 -6.34 -0.90
CA PHE A 363 13.21 -6.10 0.18
C PHE A 363 14.47 -6.96 0.02
N LEU A 364 14.34 -8.27 -0.14
CA LEU A 364 15.49 -9.19 -0.28
C LEU A 364 16.36 -8.86 -1.51
N GLU A 365 15.74 -8.51 -2.64
CA GLU A 365 16.42 -8.05 -3.85
C GLU A 365 17.27 -6.81 -3.55
N SER A 366 16.67 -5.77 -2.97
CA SER A 366 17.38 -4.53 -2.61
C SER A 366 18.46 -4.77 -1.55
N PHE A 367 18.19 -5.64 -0.57
CA PHE A 367 19.09 -5.93 0.54
C PHE A 367 20.31 -6.74 0.09
N SER A 368 20.14 -7.62 -0.91
CA SER A 368 21.22 -8.46 -1.46
C SER A 368 22.35 -7.65 -2.12
N VAL A 369 22.03 -6.48 -2.66
CA VAL A 369 22.99 -5.57 -3.32
C VAL A 369 23.42 -4.40 -2.42
N THR A 370 22.78 -4.22 -1.26
CA THR A 370 23.13 -3.16 -0.31
C THR A 370 24.41 -3.54 0.45
N GLU A 371 25.31 -2.58 0.65
CA GLU A 371 26.51 -2.79 1.45
C GLU A 371 26.14 -3.25 2.87
N LYS A 372 26.80 -4.30 3.36
CA LYS A 372 26.50 -4.85 4.69
C LYS A 372 26.70 -3.79 5.77
N GLY A 373 25.72 -3.63 6.64
CA GLY A 373 25.74 -2.62 7.70
C GLY A 373 25.41 -1.21 7.24
N ALA A 374 24.96 -1.02 5.99
CA ALA A 374 24.43 0.25 5.52
C ALA A 374 22.96 0.43 5.92
N GLY A 375 22.58 1.67 6.21
CA GLY A 375 21.20 2.11 6.34
C GLY A 375 20.56 2.40 4.98
N GLN A 376 19.42 3.08 5.01
CA GLN A 376 18.75 3.49 3.76
C GLN A 376 19.57 4.53 2.99
N PRO A 377 19.43 4.57 1.65
CA PRO A 377 19.98 5.66 0.84
C PRO A 377 19.49 7.02 1.34
N ILE A 378 20.34 8.03 1.24
CA ILE A 378 19.92 9.41 1.51
C ILE A 378 18.97 9.86 0.40
N ALA A 379 17.71 10.08 0.74
CA ALA A 379 16.73 10.73 -0.12
C ALA A 379 16.61 12.20 0.25
N VAL A 380 16.54 13.08 -0.75
CA VAL A 380 16.22 14.50 -0.60
C VAL A 380 14.91 14.79 -1.33
N PHE A 381 14.26 15.90 -1.00
CA PHE A 381 12.99 16.26 -1.59
C PHE A 381 13.02 16.29 -3.14
N SER A 382 14.13 16.72 -3.73
CA SER A 382 14.26 16.72 -5.21
C SER A 382 14.13 15.33 -5.82
N ASP A 383 14.55 14.27 -5.12
CA ASP A 383 14.48 12.91 -5.65
C ASP A 383 13.04 12.41 -5.70
N LEU A 384 12.24 12.74 -4.69
CA LEU A 384 10.80 12.46 -4.67
C LEU A 384 10.12 13.14 -5.86
N MET A 385 10.42 14.42 -6.11
CA MET A 385 9.86 15.15 -7.25
C MET A 385 10.34 14.60 -8.60
N GLU A 386 11.62 14.21 -8.71
CA GLU A 386 12.14 13.56 -9.92
C GLU A 386 11.49 12.20 -10.17
N ALA A 387 11.25 11.41 -9.12
CA ALA A 387 10.52 10.16 -9.20
C ALA A 387 9.06 10.38 -9.63
N SER A 388 8.34 11.30 -8.98
CA SER A 388 6.94 11.62 -9.34
C SER A 388 6.78 12.07 -10.78
N ARG A 389 7.73 12.87 -11.30
CA ARG A 389 7.74 13.29 -12.72
C ARG A 389 7.93 12.13 -13.69
N LYS A 390 8.70 11.10 -13.33
CA LYS A 390 8.83 9.88 -14.16
C LYS A 390 7.50 9.15 -14.31
N TYR A 391 6.62 9.27 -13.32
CA TYR A 391 5.27 8.72 -13.32
C TYR A 391 4.21 9.70 -13.83
N GLY A 392 4.62 10.78 -14.50
CA GLY A 392 3.70 11.72 -15.15
C GLY A 392 3.08 12.78 -14.24
N HIS A 393 3.41 12.80 -12.94
CA HIS A 393 2.95 13.84 -12.03
C HIS A 393 3.78 15.12 -12.20
N THR A 394 3.15 16.20 -12.63
CA THR A 394 3.82 17.49 -12.89
C THR A 394 3.64 18.54 -11.80
N PHE A 395 2.69 18.34 -10.88
CA PHE A 395 2.39 19.24 -9.77
C PHE A 395 2.08 18.45 -8.49
N VAL A 396 2.31 19.09 -7.35
CA VAL A 396 1.88 18.62 -6.02
C VAL A 396 0.95 19.68 -5.48
N THR A 397 -0.29 19.31 -5.16
CA THR A 397 -1.25 20.20 -4.53
C THR A 397 -1.08 20.12 -3.02
N VAL A 398 -0.87 21.26 -2.37
CA VAL A 398 -0.80 21.36 -0.90
C VAL A 398 -1.97 22.21 -0.44
N THR A 399 -2.77 21.68 0.48
CA THR A 399 -3.88 22.38 1.12
C THR A 399 -3.40 22.86 2.49
N GLN A 400 -3.45 24.18 2.72
CA GLN A 400 -3.22 24.77 4.05
C GLN A 400 -4.54 25.29 4.61
N SER A 401 -4.74 25.12 5.91
CA SER A 401 -5.87 25.67 6.65
C SER A 401 -5.52 27.02 7.27
N GLN A 402 -6.50 27.90 7.41
CA GLN A 402 -6.34 29.15 8.14
C GLN A 402 -5.94 28.96 9.62
N SER A 403 -6.25 27.79 10.19
CA SER A 403 -5.84 27.38 11.54
C SER A 403 -4.32 27.17 11.68
N ASP A 404 -3.61 26.97 10.57
CA ASP A 404 -2.17 26.70 10.59
C ASP A 404 -1.36 27.98 10.81
N PHE A 405 -2.01 29.15 10.80
CA PHE A 405 -1.40 30.47 11.01
C PHE A 405 -1.71 31.07 12.40
N ALA A 406 -2.27 30.28 13.33
CA ALA A 406 -2.79 30.74 14.62
C ALA A 406 -1.79 30.57 15.79
#